data_AF-A0A1E5GL64-F1
#
_entry.id   AF-A0A1E5GL64-F1
#
_cell.length_a   1.000
_cell.length_b   1.000
_cell.length_c   1.000
_cell.angle_alpha   90.00
_cell.angle_beta   90.00
_cell.angle_gamma   90.00
#
_symmetry.space_group_name_H-M   'P 1'
#
loop_
_entity.id
_entity.type
_entity.pdbx_description
1 polymer ?
#
loop_
_entity_poly.entity_id
_entity_poly.type
_entity_poly.pdbx_seq_one_letter_code
_entity_poly.pdbx_strand_id
1 'polypeptide(L)'
;MAKTIGEVRNFLDSLVGTVTVDKSDSGLNGQCVSLIKNLLEFVGAPNPYAARGNAKDIPNTYVSQGIAKVGSGTLNIAVNRNGGGGYGHVWVKIGSDSWQANWNGFAVKKNVGEVAITDILNLDQWILSGNTPSPGGKATTLGAKGETLIKKFEGCRLTAYDLGDGMITIGWGHAEPKGQTSLIPGVTTWSQAQADGQFKKDIAGYVNAVNSYFTRSFNQNQFDAMVSFTYNCGTGVFARDNWDKNASNSYITESIANYINKGSQFEEGLRRRRQEEINLFNTPVNGSGETTIKGEEDMMFVYTKVLKTGGAEVWFVNGGTRIYLPTNTHVREANDLVRRYGGSENQTTYNYDNFGLRMIELSTTVVKF
;
A
#
# COMPACT_ATOMS: atom_id res chain seq x y z
N MET A 1 17.80 -10.98 10.95
CA MET A 1 16.42 -10.56 10.60
C MET A 1 16.45 -10.05 9.18
N ALA A 2 15.50 -10.46 8.34
CA ALA A 2 15.40 -10.01 6.94
C ALA A 2 15.15 -8.49 6.87
N LYS A 3 15.65 -7.82 5.83
CA LYS A 3 15.63 -6.36 5.70
C LYS A 3 14.40 -5.87 4.97
N THR A 4 13.72 -4.84 5.46
CA THR A 4 12.60 -4.18 4.75
C THR A 4 13.06 -3.55 3.44
N ILE A 5 12.11 -3.34 2.52
CA ILE A 5 12.36 -2.61 1.27
C ILE A 5 12.97 -1.23 1.56
N GLY A 6 12.47 -0.52 2.58
CA GLY A 6 12.99 0.79 2.99
C GLY A 6 14.43 0.72 3.49
N GLU A 7 14.76 -0.27 4.33
CA GLU A 7 16.13 -0.46 4.81
C GLU A 7 17.11 -0.78 3.66
N VAL A 8 16.71 -1.62 2.71
CA VAL A 8 17.56 -1.94 1.56
C VAL A 8 17.70 -0.74 0.62
N ARG A 9 16.64 0.03 0.39
CA ARG A 9 16.72 1.27 -0.40
C ARG A 9 17.68 2.27 0.25
N ASN A 10 17.53 2.52 1.55
CA ASN A 10 18.39 3.43 2.30
C ASN A 10 19.85 2.96 2.28
N PHE A 11 20.08 1.65 2.38
CA PHE A 11 21.41 1.08 2.26
C PHE A 11 22.02 1.31 0.88
N LEU A 12 21.31 0.96 -0.20
CA LEU A 12 21.80 1.17 -1.56
C LEU A 12 22.08 2.65 -1.83
N ASP A 13 21.17 3.54 -1.40
CA ASP A 13 21.34 4.98 -1.54
C ASP A 13 22.52 5.52 -0.74
N SER A 14 22.85 4.93 0.42
CA SER A 14 24.04 5.29 1.19
C SER A 14 25.37 4.95 0.50
N LEU A 15 25.35 4.00 -0.45
CA LEU A 15 26.54 3.63 -1.22
C LEU A 15 26.78 4.58 -2.40
N VAL A 16 25.77 5.30 -2.86
CA VAL A 16 25.88 6.22 -4.00
C VAL A 16 26.92 7.30 -3.70
N GLY A 17 27.87 7.49 -4.62
CA GLY A 17 29.00 8.41 -4.44
C GLY A 17 30.18 7.85 -3.63
N THR A 18 30.09 6.60 -3.15
CA THR A 18 31.17 5.93 -2.42
C THR A 18 31.81 4.80 -3.23
N VAL A 19 33.07 4.48 -2.93
CA VAL A 19 33.76 3.30 -3.49
C VAL A 19 33.49 2.11 -2.56
N THR A 20 32.83 1.08 -3.09
CA THR A 20 32.47 -0.12 -2.32
C THR A 20 33.70 -0.96 -1.99
N VAL A 21 33.73 -1.53 -0.78
CA VAL A 21 34.84 -2.33 -0.28
C VAL A 21 34.49 -3.82 -0.33
N ASP A 22 35.37 -4.63 -0.88
CA ASP A 22 35.27 -6.08 -0.82
C ASP A 22 36.11 -6.61 0.34
N LYS A 23 35.46 -7.18 1.36
CA LYS A 23 36.15 -7.68 2.57
C LYS A 23 36.84 -9.02 2.34
N SER A 24 36.54 -9.73 1.24
CA SER A 24 37.17 -11.01 0.91
C SER A 24 38.46 -10.84 0.11
N ASP A 25 38.55 -9.78 -0.70
CA ASP A 25 39.70 -9.48 -1.55
C ASP A 25 39.76 -7.98 -1.85
N SER A 26 40.75 -7.29 -1.30
CA SER A 26 40.93 -5.85 -1.49
C SER A 26 41.24 -5.46 -2.94
N GLY A 27 41.70 -6.40 -3.78
CA GLY A 27 41.87 -6.20 -5.22
C GLY A 27 40.54 -6.02 -5.97
N LEU A 28 39.42 -6.40 -5.34
CA LEU A 28 38.07 -6.22 -5.88
C LEU A 28 37.39 -4.94 -5.37
N ASN A 29 38.08 -4.11 -4.59
CA ASN A 29 37.55 -2.81 -4.16
C ASN A 29 37.14 -1.95 -5.36
N GLY A 30 35.95 -1.36 -5.29
CA GLY A 30 35.39 -0.54 -6.35
C GLY A 30 34.99 -1.33 -7.61
N GLN A 31 35.01 -2.66 -7.62
CA GLN A 31 34.48 -3.44 -8.75
C GLN A 31 32.96 -3.58 -8.67
N CYS A 32 32.28 -3.77 -9.81
CA CYS A 32 30.82 -3.98 -9.87
C CYS A 32 30.33 -5.11 -8.94
N VAL A 33 31.13 -6.17 -8.77
CA VAL A 33 30.80 -7.29 -7.87
C VAL A 33 30.86 -6.92 -6.39
N SER A 34 31.69 -5.95 -6.01
CA SER A 34 31.82 -5.52 -4.60
C SER A 34 30.54 -4.85 -4.11
N LEU A 35 29.82 -4.11 -4.97
CA LEU A 35 28.49 -3.57 -4.67
C LEU A 35 27.49 -4.68 -4.30
N ILE A 36 27.45 -5.75 -5.09
CA ILE A 36 26.55 -6.89 -4.84
C ILE A 36 26.94 -7.63 -3.56
N LYS A 37 28.24 -7.80 -3.30
CA LYS A 37 28.73 -8.41 -2.06
C LYS A 37 28.33 -7.62 -0.83
N ASN A 38 28.47 -6.28 -0.86
CA ASN A 38 28.02 -5.39 0.21
C ASN A 38 26.51 -5.50 0.46
N LEU A 39 25.72 -5.57 -0.61
CA LEU A 39 24.27 -5.81 -0.50
C LEU A 39 23.97 -7.17 0.14
N LEU A 40 24.60 -8.24 -0.33
CA LEU A 40 24.37 -9.59 0.20
C LEU A 40 24.73 -9.69 1.69
N GLU A 41 25.81 -9.04 2.12
CA GLU A 41 26.12 -8.89 3.54
C GLU A 41 25.03 -8.14 4.31
N PHE A 42 24.59 -6.99 3.79
CA PHE A 42 23.59 -6.16 4.45
C PHE A 42 22.26 -6.89 4.65
N VAL A 43 21.80 -7.63 3.63
CA VAL A 43 20.56 -8.42 3.71
C VAL A 43 20.71 -9.74 4.47
N GLY A 44 21.94 -10.11 4.83
CA GLY A 44 22.23 -11.35 5.57
C GLY A 44 22.12 -12.61 4.72
N ALA A 45 22.37 -12.52 3.41
CA ALA A 45 22.42 -13.68 2.53
C ALA A 45 23.61 -14.59 2.86
N PRO A 46 23.48 -15.92 2.72
CA PRO A 46 24.57 -16.85 2.95
C PRO A 46 25.64 -16.67 1.88
N ASN A 47 26.90 -16.79 2.28
CA ASN A 47 28.08 -16.77 1.40
C ASN A 47 28.11 -15.59 0.40
N PRO A 48 28.10 -14.33 0.86
CA PRO A 48 28.05 -13.15 -0.02
C PRO A 48 29.20 -13.09 -1.04
N TYR A 49 30.32 -13.74 -0.74
CA TYR A 49 31.54 -13.75 -1.56
C TYR A 49 31.64 -14.94 -2.53
N ALA A 50 30.58 -15.72 -2.71
CA ALA A 50 30.58 -16.94 -3.52
C ALA A 50 31.06 -16.73 -4.96
N ALA A 51 30.70 -15.60 -5.59
CA ALA A 51 31.17 -15.24 -6.92
C ALA A 51 32.59 -14.67 -6.83
N ARG A 52 33.56 -15.43 -7.36
CA ARG A 52 35.02 -15.22 -7.24
C ARG A 52 35.58 -14.03 -8.04
N GLY A 53 34.81 -12.95 -8.18
CA GLY A 53 35.29 -11.67 -8.72
C GLY A 53 34.73 -11.23 -10.07
N ASN A 54 34.13 -12.13 -10.85
CA ASN A 54 33.55 -11.76 -12.15
C ASN A 54 32.04 -11.68 -12.09
N ALA A 55 31.47 -10.62 -12.66
CA ALA A 55 30.02 -10.45 -12.73
C ALA A 55 29.35 -11.53 -13.60
N LYS A 56 30.03 -12.04 -14.65
CA LYS A 56 29.46 -13.10 -15.51
C LYS A 56 29.20 -14.43 -14.79
N ASP A 57 29.87 -14.66 -13.66
CA ASP A 57 29.78 -15.91 -12.90
C ASP A 57 28.63 -15.87 -11.87
N ILE A 58 28.12 -14.67 -11.57
CA ILE A 58 27.04 -14.41 -10.60
C ILE A 58 25.80 -15.28 -10.86
N PRO A 59 25.23 -15.34 -12.09
CA PRO A 59 23.99 -16.09 -12.28
C PRO A 59 24.13 -17.58 -11.99
N ASN A 60 25.19 -18.22 -12.49
CA ASN A 60 25.39 -19.65 -12.27
C ASN A 60 25.70 -19.94 -10.80
N THR A 61 26.55 -19.12 -10.18
CA THR A 61 27.01 -19.31 -8.79
C THR A 61 25.89 -19.05 -7.78
N TYR A 62 25.19 -17.93 -7.90
CA TYR A 62 24.17 -17.56 -6.91
C TYR A 62 22.90 -18.40 -7.05
N VAL A 63 22.53 -18.81 -8.26
CA VAL A 63 21.38 -19.72 -8.44
C VAL A 63 21.69 -21.11 -7.91
N SER A 64 22.86 -21.68 -8.24
CA SER A 64 23.24 -23.02 -7.75
C SER A 64 23.38 -23.11 -6.24
N GLN A 65 23.75 -22.01 -5.57
CA GLN A 65 23.86 -21.93 -4.11
C GLN A 65 22.57 -21.47 -3.41
N GLY A 66 21.49 -21.24 -4.16
CA GLY A 66 20.22 -20.75 -3.61
C GLY A 66 20.27 -19.30 -3.11
N ILE A 67 21.35 -18.55 -3.40
CA ILE A 67 21.52 -17.13 -3.05
C ILE A 67 20.58 -16.26 -3.90
N ALA A 68 20.28 -16.65 -5.13
CA ALA A 68 19.35 -15.92 -6.00
C ALA A 68 18.44 -16.87 -6.77
N LYS A 69 17.30 -16.35 -7.25
CA LYS A 69 16.40 -17.06 -8.19
C LYS A 69 16.48 -16.40 -9.56
N VAL A 70 16.31 -17.19 -10.63
CA VAL A 70 16.22 -16.63 -11.99
C VAL A 70 14.91 -15.84 -12.13
N GLY A 71 14.98 -14.69 -12.79
CA GLY A 71 13.84 -13.83 -13.07
C GLY A 71 13.79 -12.58 -12.19
N SER A 72 12.75 -11.77 -12.40
CA SER A 72 12.58 -10.50 -11.70
C SER A 72 11.86 -10.63 -10.36
N GLY A 73 12.05 -9.64 -9.50
CA GLY A 73 11.48 -9.51 -8.17
C GLY A 73 11.37 -8.05 -7.73
N THR A 74 11.34 -7.83 -6.43
CA THR A 74 11.46 -6.49 -5.83
C THR A 74 12.92 -6.07 -5.73
N LEU A 75 13.81 -6.89 -5.18
CA LEU A 75 15.25 -6.67 -5.19
C LEU A 75 15.88 -7.50 -6.31
N ASN A 76 16.46 -6.80 -7.29
CA ASN A 76 16.98 -7.43 -8.50
C ASN A 76 18.45 -7.13 -8.68
N ILE A 77 19.17 -8.10 -9.24
CA ILE A 77 20.44 -7.86 -9.90
C ILE A 77 20.32 -8.23 -11.38
N ALA A 78 20.83 -7.36 -12.24
CA ALA A 78 20.94 -7.60 -13.67
C ALA A 78 22.40 -7.84 -14.03
N VAL A 79 22.67 -8.82 -14.87
CA VAL A 79 24.02 -9.17 -15.31
C VAL A 79 24.10 -9.09 -16.82
N ASN A 80 25.18 -8.51 -17.33
CA ASN A 80 25.62 -8.69 -18.70
C ASN A 80 26.91 -9.53 -18.67
N ARG A 81 26.84 -10.78 -19.09
CA ARG A 81 28.01 -11.69 -19.11
C ARG A 81 29.10 -11.28 -20.09
N ASN A 82 28.75 -10.54 -21.12
CA ASN A 82 29.64 -10.14 -22.22
C ASN A 82 30.26 -8.75 -22.00
N GLY A 83 29.82 -8.01 -20.98
CA GLY A 83 30.32 -6.68 -20.64
C GLY A 83 31.73 -6.69 -20.05
N GLY A 84 32.30 -5.49 -19.89
CA GLY A 84 33.53 -5.29 -19.10
C GLY A 84 34.74 -6.10 -19.56
N GLY A 85 34.95 -6.25 -20.88
CA GLY A 85 36.08 -7.02 -21.42
C GLY A 85 35.96 -8.53 -21.22
N GLY A 86 34.75 -9.08 -21.10
CA GLY A 86 34.51 -10.52 -20.93
C GLY A 86 34.53 -10.99 -19.47
N TYR A 87 34.61 -10.07 -18.50
CA TYR A 87 34.41 -10.33 -17.06
C TYR A 87 32.94 -10.13 -16.63
N GLY A 88 32.15 -9.52 -17.50
CA GLY A 88 30.76 -9.15 -17.28
C GLY A 88 30.61 -7.83 -16.52
N HIS A 89 29.36 -7.40 -16.36
CA HIS A 89 28.98 -6.27 -15.53
C HIS A 89 27.67 -6.56 -14.81
N VAL A 90 27.45 -5.97 -13.64
CA VAL A 90 26.28 -6.20 -12.81
C VAL A 90 25.71 -4.90 -12.25
N TRP A 91 24.38 -4.82 -12.24
CA TRP A 91 23.59 -3.72 -11.68
C TRP A 91 22.67 -4.24 -10.58
N VAL A 92 22.26 -3.38 -9.66
CA VAL A 92 21.24 -3.67 -8.64
C VAL A 92 20.14 -2.60 -8.66
N LYS A 93 18.89 -3.01 -8.45
CA LYS A 93 17.79 -2.10 -8.15
C LYS A 93 16.84 -2.69 -7.11
N ILE A 94 16.09 -1.83 -6.45
CA ILE A 94 15.00 -2.22 -5.57
C ILE A 94 13.68 -1.53 -5.94
N GLY A 95 12.61 -2.30 -6.09
CA GLY A 95 11.30 -1.81 -6.50
C GLY A 95 11.35 -1.11 -7.85
N SER A 96 10.75 0.08 -7.92
CA SER A 96 10.73 0.96 -9.08
C SER A 96 11.93 1.92 -9.16
N ASP A 97 12.91 1.79 -8.27
CA ASP A 97 14.10 2.65 -8.30
C ASP A 97 14.96 2.37 -9.54
N SER A 98 15.70 3.38 -9.95
CA SER A 98 16.70 3.24 -11.01
C SER A 98 17.84 2.31 -10.61
N TRP A 99 18.43 1.67 -11.61
CA TRP A 99 19.61 0.83 -11.42
C TRP A 99 20.78 1.61 -10.82
N GLN A 100 21.54 0.89 -10.01
CA GLN A 100 22.80 1.31 -9.42
C GLN A 100 23.91 0.35 -9.84
N ALA A 101 25.07 0.89 -10.16
CA ALA A 101 26.27 0.11 -10.44
C ALA A 101 27.52 0.95 -10.22
N ASN A 102 28.66 0.28 -10.17
CA ASN A 102 29.99 0.87 -10.21
C ASN A 102 30.89 0.12 -11.20
N TRP A 103 32.01 0.74 -11.54
CA TRP A 103 33.03 0.20 -12.45
C TRP A 103 34.36 0.21 -11.73
N ASN A 104 35.33 -0.57 -12.20
CA ASN A 104 36.66 -0.70 -11.61
C ASN A 104 37.24 0.64 -11.10
N GLY A 105 37.32 0.80 -9.77
CA GLY A 105 37.87 1.98 -9.10
C GLY A 105 36.94 3.20 -9.01
N PHE A 106 35.72 3.12 -9.54
CA PHE A 106 34.74 4.20 -9.53
C PHE A 106 33.72 4.04 -8.40
N ALA A 107 33.20 5.18 -7.95
CA ALA A 107 32.10 5.22 -7.00
C ALA A 107 30.78 4.69 -7.59
N VAL A 108 29.89 4.21 -6.74
CA VAL A 108 28.53 3.78 -7.11
C VAL A 108 27.76 4.96 -7.67
N LYS A 109 27.10 4.74 -8.81
CA LYS A 109 26.21 5.68 -9.46
C LYS A 109 24.79 5.12 -9.47
N LYS A 110 23.81 5.97 -9.18
CA LYS A 110 22.37 5.72 -9.38
C LYS A 110 21.94 6.31 -10.74
N ASN A 111 20.82 5.85 -11.27
CA ASN A 111 20.30 6.25 -12.59
C ASN A 111 21.20 5.83 -13.76
N VAL A 112 21.90 4.71 -13.61
CA VAL A 112 22.71 4.14 -14.69
C VAL A 112 21.82 3.28 -15.59
N GLY A 113 22.06 3.35 -16.90
CA GLY A 113 21.37 2.48 -17.86
C GLY A 113 21.91 1.05 -17.80
N GLU A 114 21.03 0.09 -18.07
CA GLU A 114 21.41 -1.29 -18.37
C GLU A 114 21.87 -1.41 -19.83
N VAL A 115 22.93 -2.17 -20.08
CA VAL A 115 23.43 -2.40 -21.45
C VAL A 115 23.53 -3.89 -21.68
N ALA A 116 22.73 -4.41 -22.62
CA ALA A 116 22.73 -5.80 -23.07
C ALA A 116 22.68 -6.82 -21.91
N ILE A 117 21.63 -6.75 -21.08
CA ILE A 117 21.39 -7.71 -20.00
C ILE A 117 21.28 -9.13 -20.59
N THR A 118 22.04 -10.05 -20.02
CA THR A 118 21.97 -11.47 -20.32
C THR A 118 21.16 -12.24 -19.27
N ASP A 119 21.15 -11.78 -18.01
CA ASP A 119 20.47 -12.46 -16.91
C ASP A 119 19.86 -11.44 -15.94
N ILE A 120 18.65 -11.72 -15.44
CA ILE A 120 18.04 -11.02 -14.32
C ILE A 120 17.82 -12.02 -13.19
N LEU A 121 18.21 -11.64 -11.98
CA LEU A 121 18.13 -12.48 -10.79
C LEU A 121 17.40 -11.75 -9.67
N ASN A 122 16.55 -12.51 -8.97
CA ASN A 122 15.71 -12.10 -7.87
C ASN A 122 16.38 -12.45 -6.53
N LEU A 123 16.47 -11.47 -5.62
CA LEU A 123 17.00 -11.59 -4.27
C LEU A 123 15.94 -11.39 -3.17
N ASP A 124 14.65 -11.46 -3.51
CA ASP A 124 13.50 -11.16 -2.63
C ASP A 124 13.47 -12.02 -1.37
N GLN A 125 14.05 -13.22 -1.42
CA GLN A 125 14.17 -14.11 -0.26
C GLN A 125 14.99 -13.53 0.89
N TRP A 126 15.80 -12.49 0.64
CA TRP A 126 16.61 -11.82 1.67
C TRP A 126 16.00 -10.52 2.18
N ILE A 127 14.87 -10.11 1.61
CA ILE A 127 14.17 -8.92 2.03
C ILE A 127 12.79 -9.27 2.56
N LEU A 128 12.34 -8.50 3.54
CA LEU A 128 10.93 -8.33 3.83
C LEU A 128 10.36 -7.51 2.68
N SER A 129 10.22 -8.17 1.53
CA SER A 129 9.30 -7.73 0.51
C SER A 129 7.92 -7.73 1.20
N GLY A 130 7.10 -6.70 1.00
CA GLY A 130 5.66 -6.79 1.24
C GLY A 130 4.98 -7.78 0.27
N ASN A 131 5.71 -8.83 -0.10
CA ASN A 131 5.55 -9.72 -1.23
C ASN A 131 6.11 -11.12 -0.92
N THR A 132 6.18 -11.51 0.35
CA THR A 132 5.76 -12.88 0.65
C THR A 132 4.32 -13.01 0.14
N PRO A 133 3.96 -14.07 -0.60
CA PRO A 133 2.58 -14.53 -0.55
C PRO A 133 2.34 -14.86 0.91
N SER A 134 1.78 -13.91 1.64
CA SER A 134 1.19 -14.24 2.93
C SER A 134 0.12 -15.28 2.62
N PRO A 135 0.03 -16.38 3.39
CA PRO A 135 -1.19 -17.17 3.48
C PRO A 135 -2.30 -16.38 4.21
N GLY A 136 -2.39 -15.07 4.00
CA GLY A 136 -3.55 -14.23 4.26
C GLY A 136 -4.28 -14.07 2.94
N GLY A 137 -5.52 -14.54 2.90
CA GLY A 137 -6.26 -14.85 1.67
C GLY A 137 -6.28 -13.75 0.61
N LYS A 138 -6.53 -14.15 -0.63
CA LYS A 138 -6.93 -13.27 -1.74
C LYS A 138 -7.88 -12.20 -1.18
N ALA A 139 -7.48 -10.93 -1.21
CA ALA A 139 -8.41 -9.84 -0.96
C ALA A 139 -9.53 -9.96 -2.01
N THR A 140 -10.74 -10.25 -1.56
CA THR A 140 -11.90 -10.50 -2.42
C THR A 140 -13.04 -9.53 -2.16
N THR A 141 -12.87 -8.62 -1.19
CA THR A 141 -13.86 -7.64 -0.76
C THR A 141 -13.21 -6.28 -0.60
N LEU A 142 -14.00 -5.21 -0.77
CA LEU A 142 -13.53 -3.85 -0.55
C LEU A 142 -13.23 -3.60 0.93
N GLY A 143 -12.06 -3.05 1.22
CA GLY A 143 -11.63 -2.59 2.54
C GLY A 143 -11.93 -1.11 2.78
N ALA A 144 -11.73 -0.66 4.03
CA ALA A 144 -12.08 0.70 4.48
C ALA A 144 -11.33 1.80 3.71
N LYS A 145 -10.08 1.55 3.31
CA LYS A 145 -9.27 2.51 2.53
C LYS A 145 -9.84 2.69 1.12
N GLY A 146 -10.24 1.60 0.47
CA GLY A 146 -10.92 1.65 -0.82
C GLY A 146 -12.27 2.35 -0.75
N GLU A 147 -13.10 2.04 0.26
CA GLU A 147 -14.39 2.72 0.47
C GLU A 147 -14.20 4.23 0.67
N THR A 148 -13.26 4.62 1.54
CA THR A 148 -12.93 6.02 1.79
C THR A 148 -12.49 6.73 0.51
N LEU A 149 -11.65 6.07 -0.29
CA LEU A 149 -11.15 6.63 -1.54
C LEU A 149 -12.29 6.86 -2.54
N ILE A 150 -13.17 5.87 -2.73
CA ILE A 150 -14.32 5.99 -3.63
C ILE A 150 -15.22 7.14 -3.18
N LYS A 151 -15.64 7.13 -1.92
CA LYS A 151 -16.54 8.16 -1.37
C LYS A 151 -15.97 9.57 -1.48
N LYS A 152 -14.65 9.72 -1.30
CA LYS A 152 -13.94 11.00 -1.48
C LYS A 152 -14.07 11.55 -2.91
N PHE A 153 -14.05 10.70 -3.92
CA PHE A 153 -14.12 11.14 -5.32
C PHE A 153 -15.54 11.27 -5.86
N GLU A 154 -16.46 10.39 -5.46
CA GLU A 154 -17.85 10.45 -5.91
C GLU A 154 -18.62 11.59 -5.23
N GLY A 155 -18.39 11.79 -3.93
CA GLY A 155 -19.26 12.60 -3.09
C GLY A 155 -20.65 11.98 -2.92
N CYS A 156 -21.42 12.48 -1.95
CA CYS A 156 -22.79 12.01 -1.71
C CYS A 156 -23.80 13.10 -2.07
N ARG A 157 -24.73 12.81 -2.97
CA ARG A 157 -25.87 13.70 -3.29
C ARG A 157 -27.18 13.01 -2.95
N LEU A 158 -27.83 13.48 -1.89
CA LEU A 158 -29.04 12.86 -1.35
C LEU A 158 -30.32 13.17 -2.14
N THR A 159 -30.26 14.01 -3.16
CA THR A 159 -31.37 14.25 -4.09
C THR A 159 -30.95 13.78 -5.47
N ALA A 160 -31.82 13.01 -6.14
CA ALA A 160 -31.55 12.51 -7.48
C ALA A 160 -31.32 13.67 -8.46
N TYR A 161 -30.42 13.47 -9.42
CA TYR A 161 -30.07 14.46 -10.42
C TYR A 161 -29.79 13.80 -11.78
N ASP A 162 -29.97 14.57 -12.85
CA ASP A 162 -29.73 14.14 -14.23
C ASP A 162 -28.53 14.93 -14.77
N LEU A 163 -27.53 14.23 -15.29
CA LEU A 163 -26.34 14.83 -15.90
C LEU A 163 -26.47 15.02 -17.42
N GLY A 164 -27.59 14.59 -18.01
CA GLY A 164 -27.83 14.62 -19.45
C GLY A 164 -27.16 13.47 -20.21
N ASP A 165 -26.62 12.48 -19.51
CA ASP A 165 -25.94 11.29 -20.06
C ASP A 165 -26.86 10.08 -20.24
N GLY A 166 -28.17 10.26 -20.01
CA GLY A 166 -29.16 9.19 -20.09
C GLY A 166 -29.32 8.39 -18.81
N MET A 167 -28.66 8.78 -17.71
CA MET A 167 -28.78 8.17 -16.39
C MET A 167 -29.36 9.14 -15.37
N ILE A 168 -30.06 8.60 -14.37
CA ILE A 168 -30.46 9.34 -13.17
C ILE A 168 -29.57 8.90 -12.01
N THR A 169 -28.87 9.85 -11.39
CA THR A 169 -27.84 9.59 -10.38
C THR A 169 -28.26 10.07 -8.99
N ILE A 170 -27.94 9.33 -7.93
CA ILE A 170 -28.22 9.67 -6.53
C ILE A 170 -27.18 9.01 -5.60
N GLY A 171 -27.05 9.51 -4.36
CA GLY A 171 -26.19 8.94 -3.33
C GLY A 171 -24.71 9.07 -3.70
N TRP A 172 -23.96 7.98 -3.52
CA TRP A 172 -22.52 7.87 -3.82
C TRP A 172 -22.22 7.57 -5.30
N GLY A 173 -23.03 8.09 -6.22
CA GLY A 173 -22.89 7.83 -7.66
C GLY A 173 -23.68 6.63 -8.17
N HIS A 174 -24.70 6.18 -7.43
CA HIS A 174 -25.64 5.18 -7.92
C HIS A 174 -26.41 5.75 -9.12
N ALA A 175 -26.43 5.04 -10.25
CA ALA A 175 -27.00 5.52 -11.50
C ALA A 175 -27.90 4.45 -12.13
N GLU A 176 -29.11 4.83 -12.52
CA GLU A 176 -30.06 3.96 -13.22
C GLU A 176 -30.48 4.57 -14.57
N PRO A 177 -30.72 3.76 -15.62
CA PRO A 177 -31.11 4.27 -16.93
C PRO A 177 -32.41 5.06 -16.89
N LYS A 178 -32.39 6.24 -17.52
CA LYS A 178 -33.58 7.09 -17.64
C LYS A 178 -34.70 6.34 -18.37
N GLY A 179 -35.89 6.37 -17.78
CA GLY A 179 -37.06 5.64 -18.27
C GLY A 179 -37.16 4.18 -17.80
N GLN A 180 -36.16 3.67 -17.08
CA GLN A 180 -36.17 2.34 -16.45
C GLN A 180 -35.97 2.40 -14.94
N THR A 181 -36.19 3.57 -14.35
CA THR A 181 -35.94 3.87 -12.94
C THR A 181 -37.14 4.55 -12.29
N SER A 182 -37.33 4.32 -10.99
CA SER A 182 -38.25 5.11 -10.15
C SER A 182 -37.62 6.40 -9.61
N LEU A 183 -36.34 6.64 -9.87
CA LEU A 183 -35.64 7.87 -9.44
C LEU A 183 -36.11 9.05 -10.31
N ILE A 184 -36.56 10.11 -9.64
CA ILE A 184 -37.03 11.34 -10.27
C ILE A 184 -36.08 12.49 -9.89
N PRO A 185 -35.36 13.08 -10.86
CA PRO A 185 -34.45 14.21 -10.62
C PRO A 185 -35.14 15.36 -9.87
N GLY A 186 -34.48 15.88 -8.84
CA GLY A 186 -34.98 16.98 -8.00
C GLY A 186 -36.11 16.60 -7.03
N VAL A 187 -36.64 15.37 -7.10
CA VAL A 187 -37.80 14.93 -6.31
C VAL A 187 -37.45 13.76 -5.40
N THR A 188 -36.83 12.70 -5.93
CA THR A 188 -36.44 11.55 -5.13
C THR A 188 -35.29 11.93 -4.20
N THR A 189 -35.49 11.72 -2.89
CA THR A 189 -34.49 11.97 -1.87
C THR A 189 -34.19 10.71 -1.06
N TRP A 190 -32.94 10.56 -0.65
CA TRP A 190 -32.46 9.53 0.25
C TRP A 190 -31.96 10.14 1.55
N SER A 191 -32.08 9.40 2.65
CA SER A 191 -31.27 9.61 3.84
C SER A 191 -29.83 9.14 3.59
N GLN A 192 -28.89 9.62 4.41
CA GLN A 192 -27.50 9.17 4.35
C GLN A 192 -27.39 7.64 4.48
N ALA A 193 -28.18 7.03 5.37
CA ALA A 193 -28.21 5.59 5.56
C ALA A 193 -28.71 4.82 4.31
N GLN A 194 -29.66 5.38 3.55
CA GLN A 194 -30.09 4.79 2.29
C GLN A 194 -28.99 4.86 1.22
N ALA A 195 -28.29 6.00 1.12
CA ALA A 195 -27.15 6.14 0.21
C ALA A 195 -26.01 5.16 0.56
N ASP A 196 -25.65 5.05 1.84
CA ASP A 196 -24.63 4.09 2.31
C ASP A 196 -25.07 2.63 2.10
N GLY A 197 -26.34 2.33 2.34
CA GLY A 197 -26.91 1.01 2.11
C GLY A 197 -26.90 0.63 0.62
N GLN A 198 -27.21 1.58 -0.27
CA GLN A 198 -27.16 1.34 -1.71
C GLN A 198 -25.72 1.18 -2.21
N PHE A 199 -24.79 2.02 -1.73
CA PHE A 199 -23.37 1.90 -2.06
C PHE A 199 -22.83 0.48 -1.78
N LYS A 200 -23.18 -0.11 -0.64
CA LYS A 200 -22.80 -1.49 -0.29
C LYS A 200 -23.38 -2.56 -1.24
N LYS A 201 -24.50 -2.28 -1.90
CA LYS A 201 -25.06 -3.19 -2.91
C LYS A 201 -24.34 -3.02 -4.24
N ASP A 202 -24.16 -1.78 -4.68
CA ASP A 202 -23.53 -1.46 -5.96
C ASP A 202 -22.08 -1.97 -6.00
N ILE A 203 -21.36 -1.85 -4.88
CA ILE A 203 -19.96 -2.23 -4.79
C ILE A 203 -19.70 -3.71 -5.12
N ALA A 204 -20.69 -4.57 -4.90
CA ALA A 204 -20.59 -6.00 -5.19
C ALA A 204 -20.29 -6.25 -6.68
N GLY A 205 -20.89 -5.46 -7.59
CA GLY A 205 -20.64 -5.57 -9.02
C GLY A 205 -19.19 -5.25 -9.40
N TYR A 206 -18.63 -4.19 -8.81
CA TYR A 206 -17.26 -3.75 -9.07
C TYR A 206 -16.22 -4.68 -8.44
N VAL A 207 -16.47 -5.15 -7.22
CA VAL A 207 -15.67 -6.19 -6.55
C VAL A 207 -15.61 -7.46 -7.39
N ASN A 208 -16.75 -7.91 -7.90
CA ASN A 208 -16.83 -9.10 -8.75
C ASN A 208 -16.09 -8.93 -10.07
N ALA A 209 -16.15 -7.73 -10.68
CA ALA A 209 -15.41 -7.43 -11.90
C ALA A 209 -13.89 -7.58 -11.71
N VAL A 210 -13.33 -7.03 -10.63
CA VAL A 210 -11.89 -7.20 -10.31
C VAL A 210 -11.56 -8.67 -10.03
N ASN A 211 -12.35 -9.34 -9.19
CA ASN A 211 -12.13 -10.73 -8.78
C ASN A 211 -12.16 -11.74 -9.91
N SER A 212 -13.00 -11.50 -10.93
CA SER A 212 -13.21 -12.39 -12.06
C SER A 212 -12.27 -12.13 -13.22
N TYR A 213 -11.77 -10.89 -13.37
CA TYR A 213 -10.90 -10.52 -14.47
C TYR A 213 -9.47 -11.01 -14.29
N PHE A 214 -8.87 -10.74 -13.14
CA PHE A 214 -7.46 -11.04 -12.88
C PHE A 214 -7.26 -12.47 -12.36
N THR A 215 -6.23 -13.14 -12.86
CA THR A 215 -5.88 -14.52 -12.46
C THR A 215 -4.90 -14.55 -11.28
N ARG A 216 -4.24 -13.42 -10.98
CA ARG A 216 -3.36 -13.26 -9.82
C ARG A 216 -4.10 -12.70 -8.61
N SER A 217 -3.53 -12.95 -7.44
CA SER A 217 -3.99 -12.32 -6.20
C SER A 217 -3.40 -10.92 -6.04
N PHE A 218 -4.20 -10.05 -5.43
CA PHE A 218 -3.81 -8.73 -4.97
C PHE A 218 -3.81 -8.72 -3.44
N ASN A 219 -2.96 -7.88 -2.88
CA ASN A 219 -3.08 -7.51 -1.47
C ASN A 219 -4.27 -6.54 -1.27
N GLN A 220 -4.65 -6.27 -0.01
CA GLN A 220 -5.86 -5.48 0.25
C GLN A 220 -5.83 -4.07 -0.36
N ASN A 221 -4.72 -3.32 -0.22
CA ASN A 221 -4.64 -1.97 -0.79
C ASN A 221 -4.66 -1.99 -2.33
N GLN A 222 -4.02 -2.99 -2.94
CA GLN A 222 -4.07 -3.20 -4.39
C GLN A 222 -5.49 -3.50 -4.86
N PHE A 223 -6.18 -4.40 -4.17
CA PHE A 223 -7.57 -4.74 -4.48
C PHE A 223 -8.49 -3.52 -4.34
N ASP A 224 -8.37 -2.78 -3.25
CA ASP A 224 -9.12 -1.55 -2.98
C ASP A 224 -8.94 -0.49 -4.08
N ALA A 225 -7.70 -0.25 -4.51
CA ALA A 225 -7.40 0.69 -5.59
C ALA A 225 -8.02 0.23 -6.92
N MET A 226 -7.96 -1.07 -7.22
CA MET A 226 -8.56 -1.65 -8.43
C MET A 226 -10.08 -1.54 -8.42
N VAL A 227 -10.73 -1.75 -7.27
CA VAL A 227 -12.18 -1.56 -7.14
C VAL A 227 -12.54 -0.08 -7.29
N SER A 228 -11.78 0.85 -6.71
CA SER A 228 -12.01 2.30 -6.91
C SER A 228 -11.93 2.72 -8.38
N PHE A 229 -10.91 2.22 -9.07
CA PHE A 229 -10.71 2.47 -10.50
C PHE A 229 -11.88 1.90 -11.32
N THR A 230 -12.29 0.67 -11.02
CA THR A 230 -13.43 0.01 -11.69
C THR A 230 -14.75 0.73 -11.42
N TYR A 231 -14.95 1.26 -10.20
CA TYR A 231 -16.12 2.07 -9.86
C TYR A 231 -16.25 3.29 -10.77
N ASN A 232 -15.11 3.93 -11.10
CA ASN A 232 -15.11 5.09 -11.99
C ASN A 232 -15.30 4.73 -13.47
N CYS A 233 -14.65 3.66 -13.93
CA CYS A 233 -14.52 3.35 -15.36
C CYS A 233 -15.52 2.30 -15.85
N GLY A 234 -16.29 1.71 -14.93
CA GLY A 234 -17.24 0.64 -15.18
C GLY A 234 -16.64 -0.76 -15.07
N THR A 235 -17.49 -1.74 -14.79
CA THR A 235 -17.12 -3.16 -14.58
C THR A 235 -16.45 -3.83 -15.79
N GLY A 236 -16.67 -3.30 -17.00
CA GLY A 236 -16.09 -3.82 -18.24
C GLY A 236 -14.73 -3.26 -18.62
N VAL A 237 -14.17 -2.30 -17.85
CA VAL A 237 -12.97 -1.53 -18.24
C VAL A 237 -11.80 -2.43 -18.66
N PHE A 238 -11.48 -3.44 -17.86
CA PHE A 238 -10.30 -4.28 -18.12
C PHE A 238 -10.45 -5.12 -19.40
N ALA A 239 -11.63 -5.70 -19.62
CA ALA A 239 -11.91 -6.53 -20.78
C ALA A 239 -12.00 -5.70 -22.06
N ARG A 240 -12.66 -4.53 -21.99
CA ARG A 240 -12.79 -3.59 -23.11
C ARG A 240 -11.43 -3.16 -23.63
N ASP A 241 -10.50 -2.88 -22.71
CA ASP A 241 -9.18 -2.34 -23.04
C ASP A 241 -8.08 -3.43 -23.02
N ASN A 242 -8.49 -4.71 -23.01
CA ASN A 242 -7.65 -5.90 -23.13
C ASN A 242 -6.44 -5.94 -22.18
N TRP A 243 -6.67 -5.68 -20.88
CA TRP A 243 -5.60 -5.75 -19.87
C TRP A 243 -5.08 -7.17 -19.68
N ASP A 244 -3.79 -7.33 -19.41
CA ASP A 244 -3.26 -8.65 -19.05
C ASP A 244 -3.90 -9.14 -17.72
N LYS A 245 -4.51 -10.32 -17.75
CA LYS A 245 -5.13 -10.95 -16.58
C LYS A 245 -4.11 -11.30 -15.49
N ASN A 246 -2.84 -11.45 -15.86
CA ASN A 246 -1.72 -11.66 -14.95
C ASN A 246 -0.79 -10.44 -14.88
N ALA A 247 -1.30 -9.24 -15.21
CA ALA A 247 -0.54 -8.00 -15.28
C ALA A 247 0.41 -7.80 -14.08
N SER A 248 1.59 -7.25 -14.37
CA SER A 248 2.49 -6.76 -13.33
C SER A 248 1.91 -5.53 -12.64
N ASN A 249 2.40 -5.23 -11.44
CA ASN A 249 2.04 -4.01 -10.73
C ASN A 249 2.34 -2.75 -11.57
N SER A 250 3.49 -2.74 -12.28
CA SER A 250 3.87 -1.60 -13.13
C SER A 250 2.89 -1.40 -14.28
N TYR A 251 2.51 -2.48 -14.97
CA TYR A 251 1.52 -2.45 -16.04
C TYR A 251 0.20 -1.84 -15.56
N ILE A 252 -0.28 -2.29 -14.39
CA ILE A 252 -1.52 -1.78 -13.79
C ILE A 252 -1.41 -0.28 -13.51
N THR A 253 -0.35 0.16 -12.80
CA THR A 253 -0.21 1.57 -12.43
C THR A 253 -0.02 2.50 -13.63
N GLU A 254 0.71 2.06 -14.65
CA GLU A 254 0.89 2.80 -15.90
C GLU A 254 -0.43 2.87 -16.68
N SER A 255 -1.19 1.77 -16.71
CA SER A 255 -2.48 1.72 -17.38
C SER A 255 -3.49 2.65 -16.71
N ILE A 256 -3.62 2.59 -15.37
CA ILE A 256 -4.49 3.48 -14.58
C ILE A 256 -4.20 4.95 -14.89
N ALA A 257 -2.92 5.34 -14.96
CA ALA A 257 -2.52 6.73 -15.21
C ALA A 257 -3.02 7.31 -16.54
N ASN A 258 -3.39 6.47 -17.52
CA ASN A 258 -3.87 6.91 -18.83
C ASN A 258 -5.36 7.31 -18.84
N TYR A 259 -6.14 6.95 -17.81
CA TYR A 259 -7.59 7.21 -17.75
C TYR A 259 -7.90 8.59 -17.14
N ILE A 260 -7.55 9.63 -17.90
CA ILE A 260 -7.67 11.03 -17.48
C ILE A 260 -8.47 11.92 -18.45
N ASN A 261 -9.06 11.40 -19.52
CA ASN A 261 -9.82 12.20 -20.51
C ASN A 261 -9.10 13.50 -20.93
N LYS A 262 -7.93 13.36 -21.56
CA LYS A 262 -7.05 14.48 -21.95
C LYS A 262 -7.80 15.56 -22.74
N GLY A 263 -7.61 16.83 -22.38
CA GLY A 263 -8.23 18.00 -22.99
C GLY A 263 -9.66 18.28 -22.50
N SER A 264 -10.22 17.46 -21.61
CA SER A 264 -11.54 17.71 -21.02
C SER A 264 -11.44 18.54 -19.74
N GLN A 265 -12.54 19.21 -19.38
CA GLN A 265 -12.68 19.90 -18.09
C GLN A 265 -12.52 18.98 -16.87
N PHE A 266 -12.60 17.65 -17.06
CA PHE A 266 -12.47 16.65 -16.01
C PHE A 266 -11.03 16.16 -15.82
N GLU A 267 -10.10 16.54 -16.70
CA GLU A 267 -8.76 15.96 -16.75
C GLU A 267 -7.99 16.09 -15.43
N GLU A 268 -8.00 17.28 -14.83
CA GLU A 268 -7.28 17.50 -13.57
C GLU A 268 -7.86 16.67 -12.41
N GLY A 269 -9.18 16.57 -12.34
CA GLY A 269 -9.88 15.76 -11.34
C GLY A 269 -9.56 14.27 -11.49
N LEU A 270 -9.58 13.77 -12.73
CA LEU A 270 -9.23 12.38 -13.03
C LEU A 270 -7.75 12.12 -12.78
N ARG A 271 -6.84 13.01 -13.17
CA ARG A 271 -5.40 12.89 -12.88
C ARG A 271 -5.14 12.75 -11.38
N ARG A 272 -5.81 13.57 -10.55
CA ARG A 272 -5.74 13.44 -9.08
C ARG A 272 -6.28 12.10 -8.61
N ARG A 273 -7.41 11.64 -9.14
CA ARG A 273 -8.00 10.33 -8.81
C ARG A 273 -7.07 9.17 -9.13
N ARG A 274 -6.55 9.12 -10.35
CA ARG A 274 -5.60 8.09 -10.79
C ARG A 274 -4.35 8.08 -9.90
N GLN A 275 -3.82 9.25 -9.55
CA GLN A 275 -2.65 9.33 -8.67
C GLN A 275 -2.92 8.77 -7.27
N GLU A 276 -4.08 9.09 -6.67
CA GLU A 276 -4.42 8.56 -5.34
C GLU A 276 -4.71 7.05 -5.36
N GLU A 277 -5.35 6.54 -6.42
CA GLU A 277 -5.52 5.10 -6.65
C GLU A 277 -4.17 4.38 -6.79
N ILE A 278 -3.24 4.95 -7.57
CA ILE A 278 -1.86 4.42 -7.71
C ILE A 278 -1.11 4.47 -6.37
N ASN A 279 -1.26 5.55 -5.60
CA ASN A 279 -0.63 5.66 -4.28
C ASN A 279 -1.15 4.58 -3.33
N LEU A 280 -2.47 4.34 -3.30
CA LEU A 280 -3.06 3.27 -2.50
C LEU A 280 -2.55 1.91 -2.98
N PHE A 281 -2.56 1.64 -4.29
CA PHE A 281 -2.07 0.39 -4.88
C PHE A 281 -0.61 0.09 -4.50
N ASN A 282 0.24 1.12 -4.48
CA ASN A 282 1.65 1.00 -4.13
C ASN A 282 1.93 0.99 -2.62
N THR A 283 0.92 1.27 -1.79
CA THR A 283 1.07 1.24 -0.33
C THR A 283 1.19 -0.22 0.12
N PRO A 284 2.31 -0.65 0.74
CA PRO A 284 2.44 -2.00 1.24
C PRO A 284 1.39 -2.30 2.31
N VAL A 285 0.88 -3.53 2.34
CA VAL A 285 0.23 -4.07 3.54
C VAL A 285 1.30 -4.82 4.33
N ASN A 286 1.48 -4.47 5.60
CA ASN A 286 2.38 -5.22 6.46
C ASN A 286 1.73 -6.58 6.74
N GLY A 287 2.44 -7.66 6.43
CA GLY A 287 2.03 -9.05 6.69
C GLY A 287 2.02 -9.44 8.16
N SER A 288 1.53 -8.57 9.06
CA SER A 288 0.69 -9.12 10.12
C SER A 288 -0.52 -9.68 9.40
N GLY A 289 -0.81 -10.97 9.58
CA GLY A 289 -2.15 -11.43 9.27
C GLY A 289 -3.13 -10.40 9.81
N GLU A 290 -4.24 -10.23 9.11
CA GLU A 290 -5.47 -9.89 9.80
C GLU A 290 -5.73 -11.02 10.82
N THR A 291 -4.97 -11.05 11.90
CA THR A 291 -5.64 -11.03 13.19
C THR A 291 -6.43 -9.75 13.12
N THR A 292 -7.68 -9.88 12.71
CA THR A 292 -8.73 -8.96 13.09
C THR A 292 -8.68 -8.91 14.61
N ILE A 293 -7.76 -8.11 15.18
CA ILE A 293 -8.13 -7.42 16.40
C ILE A 293 -9.14 -6.42 15.89
N LYS A 294 -10.41 -6.83 15.92
CA LYS A 294 -11.53 -5.89 16.01
C LYS A 294 -11.11 -4.86 17.06
N GLY A 295 -10.81 -3.62 16.66
CA GLY A 295 -10.45 -2.63 17.66
C GLY A 295 -9.52 -1.48 17.28
N GLU A 296 -9.28 -1.13 16.03
CA GLU A 296 -8.74 0.22 15.75
C GLU A 296 -9.80 1.19 15.22
N GLU A 297 -10.84 0.69 14.54
CA GLU A 297 -12.04 1.49 14.19
C GLU A 297 -13.19 1.34 15.22
N ASP A 298 -13.09 0.39 16.17
CA ASP A 298 -14.13 0.06 17.17
C ASP A 298 -13.75 0.39 18.64
N MET A 299 -12.68 1.16 18.90
CA MET A 299 -12.32 1.55 20.27
C MET A 299 -13.28 2.63 20.80
N MET A 300 -14.41 2.19 21.33
CA MET A 300 -15.32 3.03 22.10
C MET A 300 -15.27 2.63 23.57
N PHE A 301 -14.70 3.46 24.44
CA PHE A 301 -14.62 3.17 25.88
C PHE A 301 -14.48 4.43 26.72
N VAL A 302 -14.79 4.31 28.01
CA VAL A 302 -14.62 5.38 29.00
C VAL A 302 -13.51 4.98 29.97
N TYR A 303 -12.63 5.92 30.32
CA TYR A 303 -11.60 5.72 31.34
C TYR A 303 -11.51 6.90 32.31
N THR A 304 -10.98 6.64 33.51
CA THR A 304 -10.72 7.66 34.53
C THR A 304 -9.23 7.89 34.66
N LYS A 305 -8.78 9.14 34.61
CA LYS A 305 -7.41 9.57 34.87
C LYS A 305 -7.32 10.21 36.24
N VAL A 306 -6.52 9.67 37.14
CA VAL A 306 -6.18 10.31 38.41
C VAL A 306 -5.04 11.30 38.15
N LEU A 307 -5.26 12.56 38.49
CA LEU A 307 -4.30 13.64 38.33
C LEU A 307 -3.24 13.62 39.42
N LYS A 308 -2.05 14.12 39.11
CA LYS A 308 -0.96 14.29 40.08
C LYS A 308 -1.36 15.13 41.31
N THR A 309 -2.35 16.01 41.15
CA THR A 309 -2.90 16.89 42.20
C THR A 309 -3.95 16.23 43.09
N GLY A 310 -4.32 14.97 42.83
CA GLY A 310 -5.31 14.22 43.60
C GLY A 310 -6.75 14.29 43.06
N GLY A 311 -7.01 15.08 42.01
CA GLY A 311 -8.29 15.08 41.29
C GLY A 311 -8.43 13.94 40.28
N ALA A 312 -9.60 13.78 39.68
CA ALA A 312 -9.82 12.80 38.61
C ALA A 312 -10.57 13.41 37.41
N GLU A 313 -10.20 12.98 36.21
CA GLU A 313 -10.85 13.33 34.95
C GLU A 313 -11.43 12.08 34.30
N VAL A 314 -12.60 12.19 33.69
CA VAL A 314 -13.20 11.09 32.92
C VAL A 314 -13.14 11.43 31.44
N TRP A 315 -12.73 10.46 30.64
CA TRP A 315 -12.48 10.62 29.22
C TRP A 315 -13.20 9.55 28.42
N PHE A 316 -13.81 9.95 27.31
CA PHE A 316 -14.39 9.06 26.32
C PHE A 316 -13.45 8.93 25.12
N VAL A 317 -13.19 7.71 24.68
CA VAL A 317 -12.44 7.40 23.47
C VAL A 317 -13.41 6.89 22.41
N ASN A 318 -13.26 7.38 21.18
CA ASN A 318 -13.96 6.87 20.00
C ASN A 318 -12.98 6.82 18.83
N GLY A 319 -12.49 5.61 18.53
CA GLY A 319 -11.42 5.38 17.56
C GLY A 319 -10.16 6.18 17.91
N GLY A 320 -9.64 6.95 16.94
CA GLY A 320 -8.46 7.80 17.12
C GLY A 320 -8.69 9.13 17.86
N THR A 321 -9.86 9.33 18.48
CA THR A 321 -10.20 10.59 19.17
C THR A 321 -10.59 10.37 20.62
N ARG A 322 -10.44 11.41 21.44
CA ARG A 322 -10.92 11.41 22.82
C ARG A 322 -11.47 12.75 23.26
N ILE A 323 -12.44 12.72 24.18
CA ILE A 323 -13.17 13.88 24.66
C ILE A 323 -13.24 13.84 26.20
N TYR A 324 -13.02 14.99 26.83
CA TYR A 324 -13.15 15.15 28.29
C TYR A 324 -14.63 15.23 28.69
N LEU A 325 -15.05 14.47 29.70
CA LEU A 325 -16.42 14.42 30.19
C LEU A 325 -16.55 15.15 31.54
N PRO A 326 -16.97 16.44 31.56
CA PRO A 326 -16.93 17.25 32.77
C PRO A 326 -18.04 16.96 33.79
N THR A 327 -19.06 16.16 33.44
CA THR A 327 -20.23 15.92 34.30
C THR A 327 -20.67 14.46 34.28
N ASN A 328 -21.38 14.03 35.33
CA ASN A 328 -21.97 12.69 35.40
C ASN A 328 -22.99 12.43 34.27
N THR A 329 -23.62 13.46 33.72
CA THR A 329 -24.53 13.32 32.57
C THR A 329 -23.75 12.92 31.32
N HIS A 330 -22.64 13.60 31.02
CA HIS A 330 -21.78 13.25 29.89
C HIS A 330 -21.20 11.83 30.02
N VAL A 331 -20.84 11.42 31.24
CA VAL A 331 -20.36 10.05 31.52
C VAL A 331 -21.45 9.01 31.23
N ARG A 332 -22.70 9.26 31.64
CA ARG A 332 -23.82 8.34 31.32
C ARG A 332 -24.07 8.26 29.82
N GLU A 333 -24.14 9.40 29.14
CA GLU A 333 -24.39 9.45 27.69
C GLU A 333 -23.27 8.75 26.91
N ALA A 334 -22.01 8.94 27.30
CA ALA A 334 -20.87 8.24 26.69
C ALA A 334 -20.97 6.72 26.89
N ASN A 335 -21.33 6.25 28.09
CA ASN A 335 -21.54 4.82 28.34
C ASN A 335 -22.73 4.25 27.54
N ASP A 336 -23.79 5.03 27.33
CA ASP A 336 -24.92 4.61 26.50
C ASP A 336 -24.51 4.48 25.02
N LEU A 337 -23.59 5.33 24.54
CA LEU A 337 -22.98 5.17 23.21
C LEU A 337 -22.15 3.88 23.12
N VAL A 338 -21.30 3.61 24.11
CA VAL A 338 -20.49 2.36 24.19
C VAL A 338 -21.38 1.13 24.08
N ARG A 339 -22.48 1.08 24.84
CA ARG A 339 -23.45 -0.03 24.82
C ARG A 339 -24.16 -0.15 23.48
N ARG A 340 -24.53 0.97 22.87
CA ARG A 340 -25.36 1.01 21.66
C ARG A 340 -24.59 0.64 20.40
N TYR A 341 -23.35 1.09 20.30
CA TYR A 341 -22.56 0.99 19.07
C TYR A 341 -21.43 -0.04 19.14
N GLY A 342 -21.25 -0.70 20.29
CA GLY A 342 -20.23 -1.71 20.50
C GLY A 342 -18.90 -1.08 20.95
N GLY A 343 -18.47 -1.44 22.16
CA GLY A 343 -17.28 -0.91 22.81
C GLY A 343 -17.02 -1.61 24.15
N SER A 344 -15.98 -1.17 24.88
CA SER A 344 -15.66 -1.74 26.20
C SER A 344 -16.42 -1.03 27.31
N GLU A 345 -17.31 -1.77 27.98
CA GLU A 345 -18.02 -1.31 29.19
C GLU A 345 -17.14 -1.34 30.45
N ASN A 346 -15.95 -1.93 30.38
CA ASN A 346 -15.00 -1.97 31.49
C ASN A 346 -14.31 -0.63 31.65
N GLN A 347 -14.77 0.17 32.61
CA GLN A 347 -14.13 1.44 32.96
C GLN A 347 -12.84 1.18 33.75
N THR A 348 -11.71 1.55 33.16
CA THR A 348 -10.40 1.45 33.83
C THR A 348 -9.98 2.79 34.41
N THR A 349 -9.43 2.77 35.63
CA THR A 349 -8.83 3.94 36.27
C THR A 349 -7.32 3.86 36.15
N TYR A 350 -6.71 4.90 35.60
CA TYR A 350 -5.27 5.03 35.41
C TYR A 350 -4.70 6.15 36.27
N ASN A 351 -3.55 5.90 36.93
CA ASN A 351 -2.76 6.95 37.56
C ASN A 351 -2.05 7.82 36.50
N TYR A 352 -1.71 9.07 36.84
CA TYR A 352 -1.10 10.04 35.93
C TYR A 352 0.21 9.58 35.26
N ASP A 353 0.93 8.63 35.87
CA ASP A 353 2.20 8.08 35.42
C ASP A 353 2.05 6.69 34.76
N ASN A 354 0.83 6.20 34.60
CA ASN A 354 0.57 4.89 34.03
C ASN A 354 0.96 4.82 32.54
N PHE A 355 1.68 3.76 32.17
CA PHE A 355 2.12 3.52 30.79
C PHE A 355 0.94 3.42 29.80
N GLY A 356 -0.12 2.69 30.16
CA GLY A 356 -1.31 2.53 29.32
C GLY A 356 -2.01 3.87 29.05
N LEU A 357 -2.12 4.72 30.08
CA LEU A 357 -2.62 6.09 29.91
C LEU A 357 -1.79 6.89 28.90
N ARG A 358 -0.46 6.79 28.97
CA ARG A 358 0.44 7.50 28.04
C ARG A 358 0.29 7.01 26.60
N MET A 359 0.08 5.71 26.41
CA MET A 359 -0.16 5.14 25.08
C MET A 359 -1.49 5.61 24.49
N ILE A 360 -2.56 5.65 25.31
CA ILE A 360 -3.86 6.23 24.90
C ILE A 360 -3.68 7.71 24.53
N GLU A 361 -2.91 8.46 25.34
CA GLU A 361 -2.65 9.88 25.11
C GLU A 361 -1.89 10.18 23.81
N LEU A 362 -0.95 9.31 23.41
CA LEU A 362 -0.15 9.47 22.20
C LEU A 362 -0.87 8.98 20.94
N SER A 363 -1.80 8.04 21.07
CA SER A 363 -2.53 7.43 19.95
C SER A 363 -3.87 8.11 19.64
N THR A 364 -4.32 9.03 20.48
CA THR A 364 -5.61 9.72 20.31
C THR A 364 -5.48 11.24 20.24
N THR A 365 -6.31 11.85 19.38
CA THR A 365 -6.42 13.30 19.28
C THR A 365 -7.49 13.82 20.24
N VAL A 366 -7.17 14.87 21.01
CA VAL A 366 -8.14 15.51 21.91
C VAL A 366 -9.11 16.36 21.09
N VAL A 367 -10.40 16.09 21.21
CA VAL A 367 -11.49 16.90 20.68
C VAL A 367 -12.09 17.70 21.83
N LYS A 368 -12.22 19.02 21.63
CA LYS A 368 -12.84 19.93 22.62
C LYS A 368 -14.31 20.09 22.29
N PHE A 369 -15.13 20.16 23.33
CA PHE A 369 -16.51 20.63 23.25
C PHE A 369 -16.57 22.11 22.88
#